data_AF-A0A9N8R3J3-F1
#
_entry.id   AF-A0A9N8R3J3-F1
#
_cell.length_a   1.000
_cell.length_b   1.000
_cell.length_c   1.000
_cell.angle_alpha   90.00
_cell.angle_beta   90.00
_cell.angle_gamma   90.00
#
_symmetry.space_group_name_H-M   'P 1'
#
loop_
_entity.id
_entity.type
_entity.pdbx_description
1 polymer ?
#
loop_
_entity_poly.entity_id
_entity_poly.type
_entity_poly.pdbx_seq_one_letter_code
_entity_poly.pdbx_strand_id
1 'polypeptide(L)'
;MNGDRKSIGPALSMPTYQAAMTLPMASTAYFVLRYYAPWGDGGADGWQVPVNLPTVSIEGTPAPVTMSTWFSYTKDYLQGQITEGFDQHAQYYVAEVYASTGKDSQIVFSGTFQQAAYYSATAYIVYPYQDKGQIEVLDLDLTASPTGSNPYIVGNPSVFAYPPSSPGSSAPLAPPVLSLFADGNPPARPEFRSKVNARTGEISLFRPDQQTSVSQIVDELAPDGCSKAYLYATKAAEQQVLILRIKVPTTFVHNSNPDTVFGEYQCREITVGAHTVDTAILDFWTVSSRMLTDYIDADGYAYVFFAPVSYTQSKVTEQGTPATRPPVMAWGRYTGYLLGDPDYAVIIRYRAPADAWVGNPQNAFCFATPEEEQPVTAAQLQEYLPEIFGDTLANFEQGQIGAVNKDRDWPAQE
;
A
#
# COMPACT_ATOMS: atom_id res chain seq x y z
N MET A 1 28.20 20.03 -22.54
CA MET A 1 29.07 19.48 -21.47
C MET A 1 28.77 18.01 -21.38
N ASN A 2 29.71 17.16 -21.81
CA ASN A 2 29.60 15.71 -21.74
C ASN A 2 29.81 15.31 -20.27
N GLY A 3 28.73 14.96 -19.59
CA GLY A 3 28.82 14.25 -18.31
C GLY A 3 29.22 12.81 -18.58
N ASP A 4 30.32 12.37 -17.98
CA ASP A 4 30.86 11.03 -18.07
C ASP A 4 29.78 9.98 -17.79
N ARG A 5 29.35 9.26 -18.84
CA ARG A 5 28.69 7.96 -18.67
C ARG A 5 29.75 7.01 -18.11
N LYS A 6 29.76 6.81 -16.79
CA LYS A 6 30.47 5.68 -16.18
C LYS A 6 30.04 4.41 -16.92
N SER A 7 30.99 3.80 -17.62
CA SER A 7 30.82 2.48 -18.21
C SER A 7 30.45 1.50 -17.10
N ILE A 8 29.30 0.83 -17.25
CA ILE A 8 28.90 -0.25 -16.34
C ILE A 8 29.89 -1.40 -16.56
N GLY A 9 30.66 -1.72 -15.51
CA GLY A 9 31.62 -2.82 -15.49
C GLY A 9 30.95 -4.21 -15.58
N PRO A 10 31.66 -5.31 -15.27
CA PRO A 10 31.17 -6.68 -15.44
C PRO A 10 29.83 -6.88 -14.73
N ALA A 11 29.00 -7.80 -15.24
CA ALA A 11 27.62 -8.07 -14.79
C ALA A 11 27.44 -7.82 -13.29
N LEU A 12 26.80 -6.70 -12.94
CA LEU A 12 26.58 -6.31 -11.55
C LEU A 12 25.74 -7.39 -10.88
N SER A 13 26.27 -8.04 -9.85
CA SER A 13 25.45 -8.85 -8.95
C SER A 13 24.70 -7.93 -7.99
N MET A 14 23.43 -8.21 -7.76
CA MET A 14 22.63 -7.50 -6.77
C MET A 14 23.34 -7.53 -5.40
N PRO A 15 23.45 -6.41 -4.68
CA PRO A 15 24.09 -6.38 -3.37
C PRO A 15 23.33 -7.22 -2.35
N THR A 16 24.05 -7.63 -1.30
CA THR A 16 23.42 -8.27 -0.14
C THR A 16 23.18 -7.25 0.96
N TYR A 17 22.33 -7.61 1.91
CA TYR A 17 22.01 -6.77 3.05
C TYR A 17 21.96 -7.57 4.34
N GLN A 18 22.14 -6.86 5.45
CA GLN A 18 21.87 -7.33 6.80
C GLN A 18 21.18 -6.21 7.58
N ALA A 19 20.22 -6.59 8.40
CA ALA A 19 19.62 -5.71 9.39
C ALA A 19 19.30 -6.49 10.67
N ALA A 20 19.11 -5.75 11.75
CA ALA A 20 18.77 -6.31 13.04
C ALA A 20 17.67 -5.49 13.71
N MET A 21 16.77 -6.17 14.41
CA MET A 21 15.75 -5.59 15.28
C MET A 21 15.93 -6.16 16.68
N THR A 22 15.70 -5.33 17.70
CA THR A 22 15.75 -5.76 19.10
C THR A 22 14.33 -5.92 19.61
N LEU A 23 13.91 -7.15 19.87
CA LEU A 23 12.67 -7.45 20.55
C LEU A 23 12.82 -7.25 22.05
N PRO A 24 11.85 -6.60 22.71
CA PRO A 24 11.83 -6.47 24.16
C PRO A 24 11.62 -7.84 24.83
N MET A 25 12.16 -8.01 26.04
CA MET A 25 12.06 -9.25 26.81
C MET A 25 10.62 -9.79 26.95
N ALA A 26 10.48 -11.12 26.98
CA ALA A 26 9.22 -11.84 27.23
C ALA A 26 8.06 -11.46 26.28
N SER A 27 8.37 -11.07 25.05
CA SER A 27 7.39 -10.79 24.00
C SER A 27 7.30 -11.91 22.96
N THR A 28 6.11 -12.10 22.40
CA THR A 28 5.93 -12.80 21.12
C THR A 28 5.84 -11.74 20.04
N ALA A 29 6.46 -11.96 18.88
CA ALA A 29 6.28 -11.07 17.75
C ALA A 29 5.97 -11.82 16.45
N TYR A 30 5.20 -11.16 15.59
CA TYR A 30 5.05 -11.56 14.20
C TYR A 30 6.04 -10.72 13.38
N PHE A 31 7.04 -11.38 12.82
CA PHE A 31 7.98 -10.78 11.89
C PHE A 31 7.39 -10.84 10.48
N VAL A 32 7.24 -9.68 9.86
CA VAL A 32 6.54 -9.50 8.60
C VAL A 32 7.46 -8.85 7.60
N LEU A 33 7.61 -9.47 6.44
CA LEU A 33 8.30 -8.90 5.30
C LEU A 33 7.28 -8.52 4.25
N ARG A 34 7.36 -7.27 3.78
CA ARG A 34 6.51 -6.74 2.72
C ARG A 34 7.37 -6.38 1.54
N TYR A 35 6.95 -6.83 0.37
CA TYR A 35 7.57 -6.45 -0.88
C TYR A 35 6.48 -5.95 -1.82
N TYR A 36 6.70 -4.80 -2.45
CA TYR A 36 5.79 -4.23 -3.43
C TYR A 36 6.29 -4.49 -4.82
N ALA A 37 5.36 -4.89 -5.70
CA ALA A 37 5.63 -5.19 -7.09
C ALA A 37 6.57 -4.15 -7.71
N PRO A 38 7.67 -4.54 -8.34
CA PRO A 38 8.27 -3.64 -9.30
C PRO A 38 7.30 -3.46 -10.47
N TRP A 39 7.24 -2.27 -11.06
CA TRP A 39 6.47 -2.10 -12.30
C TRP A 39 7.07 -2.89 -13.48
N GLY A 40 8.32 -3.36 -13.36
CA GLY A 40 9.06 -4.06 -14.42
C GLY A 40 8.79 -5.56 -14.57
N ASP A 41 8.07 -6.21 -13.63
CA ASP A 41 7.68 -7.63 -13.76
C ASP A 41 6.16 -7.89 -13.67
N GLY A 42 5.36 -6.88 -13.30
CA GLY A 42 3.91 -6.99 -13.15
C GLY A 42 3.20 -6.07 -14.11
N GLY A 43 2.52 -6.65 -15.11
CA GLY A 43 1.46 -5.93 -15.82
C GLY A 43 0.36 -5.48 -14.87
N ALA A 44 -0.74 -4.96 -15.40
CA ALA A 44 -1.91 -4.61 -14.58
C ALA A 44 -2.53 -5.81 -13.82
N ASP A 45 -1.96 -7.01 -13.94
CA ASP A 45 -2.33 -8.22 -13.20
C ASP A 45 -1.58 -8.36 -11.86
N GLY A 46 -0.61 -7.47 -11.56
CA GLY A 46 0.15 -7.46 -10.30
C GLY A 46 1.38 -8.38 -10.27
N TRP A 47 2.08 -8.42 -9.13
CA TRP A 47 3.32 -9.20 -8.98
C TRP A 47 3.06 -10.71 -8.95
N GLN A 48 3.58 -11.43 -9.95
CA GLN A 48 3.35 -12.86 -10.15
C GLN A 48 4.48 -13.76 -9.66
N VAL A 49 5.68 -13.20 -9.45
CA VAL A 49 6.90 -13.96 -9.20
C VAL A 49 7.25 -13.86 -7.71
N PRO A 50 7.38 -14.98 -6.98
CA PRO A 50 7.81 -14.95 -5.59
C PRO A 50 9.20 -14.33 -5.42
N VAL A 51 9.35 -13.51 -4.39
CA VAL A 51 10.67 -12.98 -4.01
C VAL A 51 11.58 -14.07 -3.45
N ASN A 52 12.90 -13.83 -3.53
CA ASN A 52 13.84 -14.61 -2.73
C ASN A 52 13.77 -14.13 -1.27
N LEU A 53 13.34 -15.02 -0.37
CA LEU A 53 13.23 -14.69 1.04
C LEU A 53 14.60 -14.60 1.72
N PRO A 54 14.78 -13.66 2.67
CA PRO A 54 15.99 -13.57 3.45
C PRO A 54 16.09 -14.73 4.44
N THR A 55 17.31 -14.97 4.92
CA THR A 55 17.55 -15.79 6.10
C THR A 55 17.24 -14.96 7.34
N VAL A 56 16.40 -15.48 8.23
CA VAL A 56 16.06 -14.87 9.52
C VAL A 56 16.60 -15.76 10.64
N SER A 57 17.28 -15.16 11.61
CA SER A 57 17.83 -15.84 12.79
C SER A 57 17.55 -15.05 14.06
N ILE A 58 17.49 -15.75 15.20
CA ILE A 58 17.27 -15.17 16.52
C ILE A 58 18.45 -15.54 17.40
N GLU A 59 19.08 -14.56 18.06
CA GLU A 59 20.20 -14.79 18.99
C GLU A 59 21.36 -15.61 18.38
N GLY A 60 21.61 -15.42 17.08
CA GLY A 60 22.64 -16.17 16.35
C GLY A 60 22.34 -17.67 16.16
N THR A 61 21.17 -18.14 16.59
CA THR A 61 20.70 -19.50 16.30
C THR A 61 20.11 -19.49 14.88
N PRO A 62 20.76 -20.14 13.90
CA PRO A 62 20.37 -20.07 12.49
C PRO A 62 19.14 -20.91 12.15
N ALA A 63 18.39 -21.40 13.15
CA ALA A 63 17.18 -22.17 12.88
C ALA A 63 16.33 -21.31 11.94
N PRO A 64 16.01 -21.81 10.73
CA PRO A 64 15.28 -21.01 9.77
C PRO A 64 13.95 -20.73 10.44
N VAL A 65 13.74 -19.48 10.84
CA VAL A 65 12.39 -19.05 11.19
C VAL A 65 11.60 -19.29 9.91
N THR A 66 10.73 -20.30 9.95
CA THR A 66 10.03 -20.75 8.74
C THR A 66 9.06 -19.66 8.33
N MET A 67 9.47 -18.89 7.32
CA MET A 67 8.60 -17.91 6.70
C MET A 67 7.42 -18.65 6.04
N SER A 68 6.22 -18.15 6.28
CA SER A 68 4.98 -18.58 5.63
C SER A 68 4.44 -17.44 4.77
N THR A 69 3.69 -17.76 3.71
CA THR A 69 3.09 -16.74 2.85
C THR A 69 1.80 -16.23 3.48
N TRP A 70 1.84 -15.04 4.08
CA TRP A 70 0.65 -14.45 4.68
C TRP A 70 -0.34 -13.98 3.63
N PHE A 71 0.17 -13.30 2.60
CA PHE A 71 -0.63 -12.72 1.53
C PHE A 71 0.21 -12.65 0.26
N SER A 72 -0.30 -13.15 -0.86
CA SER A 72 0.34 -12.95 -2.17
C SER A 72 -0.68 -13.16 -3.29
N TYR A 73 -0.36 -12.70 -4.50
CA TYR A 73 -1.18 -12.99 -5.68
C TYR A 73 -1.56 -14.48 -5.81
N THR A 74 -0.64 -15.38 -5.46
CA THR A 74 -0.86 -16.83 -5.62
C THR A 74 -1.69 -17.49 -4.52
N LYS A 75 -1.96 -16.81 -3.39
CA LYS A 75 -2.61 -17.38 -2.20
C LYS A 75 -3.31 -16.32 -1.31
N ASP A 76 -4.57 -16.59 -0.95
CA ASP A 76 -5.35 -15.89 0.09
C ASP A 76 -5.40 -14.34 -0.02
N TYR A 77 -5.30 -13.78 -1.23
CA TYR A 77 -5.28 -12.32 -1.44
C TYR A 77 -6.63 -11.60 -1.23
N LEU A 78 -7.72 -12.36 -1.10
CA LEU A 78 -9.07 -11.82 -0.85
C LEU A 78 -9.25 -11.38 0.61
N GLN A 79 -8.49 -11.95 1.56
CA GLN A 79 -8.57 -11.57 2.98
C GLN A 79 -8.02 -10.17 3.25
N GLY A 80 -7.16 -9.65 2.36
CA GLY A 80 -6.62 -8.30 2.47
C GLY A 80 -7.65 -7.21 2.26
N GLN A 81 -8.75 -7.49 1.55
CA GLN A 81 -9.83 -6.51 1.37
C GLN A 81 -10.60 -6.22 2.67
N ILE A 82 -10.57 -7.17 3.62
CA ILE A 82 -11.27 -7.14 4.91
C ILE A 82 -10.40 -6.48 6.00
N THR A 83 -9.15 -6.16 5.70
CA THR A 83 -8.18 -5.64 6.68
C THR A 83 -7.42 -4.43 6.15
N GLU A 84 -6.98 -3.56 7.05
CA GLU A 84 -6.55 -2.20 6.71
C GLU A 84 -5.09 -2.09 6.24
N GLY A 85 -4.33 -3.20 6.14
CA GLY A 85 -2.86 -3.16 5.96
C GLY A 85 -2.31 -3.88 4.72
N PHE A 86 -3.16 -4.51 3.90
CA PHE A 86 -2.68 -5.27 2.73
C PHE A 86 -2.84 -4.47 1.45
N ASP A 87 -1.92 -4.64 0.51
CA ASP A 87 -2.03 -4.13 -0.85
C ASP A 87 -2.05 -5.34 -1.79
N GLN A 88 -3.05 -5.40 -2.68
CA GLN A 88 -3.25 -6.55 -3.59
C GLN A 88 -2.00 -6.87 -4.42
N HIS A 89 -1.21 -5.85 -4.73
CA HIS A 89 -0.01 -5.95 -5.55
C HIS A 89 1.29 -6.14 -4.74
N ALA A 90 1.18 -6.42 -3.43
CA ALA A 90 2.32 -6.73 -2.58
C ALA A 90 2.36 -8.21 -2.16
N GLN A 91 3.54 -8.67 -1.78
CA GLN A 91 3.77 -10.00 -1.22
C GLN A 91 4.17 -9.85 0.25
N TYR A 92 3.45 -10.55 1.12
CA TYR A 92 3.62 -10.53 2.56
C TYR A 92 4.02 -11.91 3.05
N TYR A 93 5.12 -11.94 3.78
CA TYR A 93 5.63 -13.15 4.40
C TYR A 93 5.71 -12.94 5.90
N VAL A 94 5.29 -13.95 6.65
CA VAL A 94 5.21 -13.88 8.10
C VAL A 94 6.00 -15.00 8.73
N ALA A 95 6.58 -14.70 9.88
CA ALA A 95 7.30 -15.60 10.74
C ALA A 95 6.89 -15.31 12.19
N GLU A 96 6.54 -16.35 12.95
CA GLU A 96 6.35 -16.20 14.38
C GLU A 96 7.72 -16.31 15.07
N VAL A 97 8.03 -15.31 15.90
CA VAL A 97 9.30 -15.21 16.61
C VAL A 97 9.04 -15.02 18.11
N TYR A 98 9.79 -15.74 18.94
CA TYR A 98 9.65 -15.69 20.39
C TYR A 98 10.92 -15.09 21.00
N ALA A 99 10.76 -14.02 21.78
CA ALA A 99 11.87 -13.48 22.55
C ALA A 99 12.21 -14.42 23.70
N SER A 100 13.50 -14.52 24.01
CA SER A 100 13.99 -15.29 25.15
C SER A 100 13.53 -14.65 26.47
N THR A 101 13.33 -15.49 27.49
CA THR A 101 13.03 -15.00 28.84
C THR A 101 14.30 -14.42 29.48
N GLY A 102 14.21 -13.19 30.00
CA GLY A 102 15.27 -12.58 30.82
C GLY A 102 16.21 -11.59 30.13
N LYS A 103 16.10 -11.35 28.82
CA LYS A 103 16.79 -10.26 28.12
C LYS A 103 16.10 -9.92 26.80
N ASP A 104 16.39 -8.73 26.27
CA ASP A 104 16.01 -8.37 24.91
C ASP A 104 16.66 -9.33 23.90
N SER A 105 15.91 -9.67 22.85
CA SER A 105 16.33 -10.66 21.85
C SER A 105 16.55 -10.01 20.50
N GLN A 106 17.67 -10.30 19.84
CA GLN A 106 17.98 -9.74 18.53
C GLN A 106 17.48 -10.67 17.41
N ILE A 107 16.61 -10.14 16.55
CA ILE A 107 16.30 -10.71 15.25
C ILE A 107 17.32 -10.16 14.27
N VAL A 108 18.00 -11.04 13.54
CA VAL A 108 18.89 -10.67 12.45
C VAL A 108 18.37 -11.28 11.17
N PHE A 109 18.18 -10.46 10.14
CA PHE A 109 17.76 -10.91 8.83
C PHE A 109 18.71 -10.40 7.76
N SER A 110 19.02 -11.28 6.81
CA SER A 110 19.99 -10.99 5.75
C SER A 110 19.64 -11.72 4.47
N GLY A 111 19.98 -11.14 3.35
CA GLY A 111 19.64 -11.68 2.04
C GLY A 111 20.24 -10.88 0.91
N THR A 112 19.75 -11.13 -0.29
CA THR A 112 20.04 -10.30 -1.47
C THR A 112 18.89 -9.34 -1.65
N PHE A 113 19.16 -8.06 -1.97
CA PHE A 113 18.08 -7.13 -2.31
C PHE A 113 17.21 -7.71 -3.45
N GLN A 114 15.92 -7.42 -3.44
CA GLN A 114 15.01 -7.84 -4.50
C GLN A 114 14.71 -6.65 -5.41
N GLN A 115 14.38 -6.92 -6.67
CA GLN A 115 13.81 -5.93 -7.57
C GLN A 115 12.37 -5.66 -7.13
N ALA A 116 12.19 -4.81 -6.12
CA ALA A 116 10.90 -4.37 -5.61
C ALA A 116 10.83 -2.85 -5.72
N ALA A 117 9.62 -2.30 -5.79
CA ALA A 117 9.43 -0.85 -5.71
C ALA A 117 9.66 -0.32 -4.28
N TYR A 118 9.34 -1.16 -3.29
CA TYR A 118 9.47 -0.86 -1.87
C TYR A 118 9.61 -2.17 -1.10
N TYR A 119 10.43 -2.16 -0.05
CA TYR A 119 10.55 -3.24 0.90
C TYR A 119 10.54 -2.72 2.33
N SER A 120 9.80 -3.41 3.21
CA SER A 120 9.92 -3.23 4.66
C SER A 120 9.91 -4.54 5.42
N ALA A 121 10.58 -4.51 6.57
CA ALA A 121 10.50 -5.53 7.58
C ALA A 121 9.87 -4.91 8.84
N THR A 122 8.84 -5.54 9.40
CA THR A 122 8.19 -5.08 10.63
C THR A 122 8.08 -6.24 11.61
N ALA A 123 8.44 -6.00 12.87
CA ALA A 123 8.10 -6.87 13.97
C ALA A 123 6.88 -6.30 14.71
N TYR A 124 5.74 -7.00 14.66
CA TYR A 124 4.56 -6.68 15.47
C TYR A 124 4.66 -7.41 16.80
N ILE A 125 4.85 -6.65 17.87
CA ILE A 125 5.14 -7.14 19.21
C ILE A 125 3.83 -7.27 20.00
N VAL A 126 3.55 -8.48 20.46
CA VAL A 126 2.44 -8.81 21.34
C VAL A 126 2.94 -8.78 22.78
N TYR A 127 2.52 -7.77 23.54
CA TYR A 127 2.80 -7.71 24.97
C TYR A 127 1.71 -8.43 25.77
N PRO A 128 2.09 -9.23 26.77
CA PRO A 128 1.13 -9.66 27.76
C PRO A 128 0.66 -8.41 28.53
N TYR A 129 -0.60 -8.02 28.35
CA TYR A 129 -1.30 -6.95 29.10
C TYR A 129 -1.09 -5.48 28.67
N GLN A 130 -0.58 -5.17 27.46
CA GLN A 130 -0.43 -3.79 26.95
C GLN A 130 -0.79 -3.65 25.45
N ASP A 131 -0.85 -2.40 24.97
CA ASP A 131 -0.97 -2.06 23.54
C ASP A 131 0.12 -2.73 22.72
N LYS A 132 -0.21 -3.12 21.48
CA LYS A 132 0.73 -3.74 20.55
C LYS A 132 1.87 -2.77 20.26
N GLY A 133 3.11 -3.26 20.31
CA GLY A 133 4.28 -2.51 19.87
C GLY A 133 4.67 -2.89 18.46
N GLN A 134 5.50 -2.07 17.82
CA GLN A 134 6.13 -2.46 16.57
C GLN A 134 7.49 -1.83 16.37
N ILE A 135 8.30 -2.49 15.55
CA ILE A 135 9.58 -2.00 15.08
C ILE A 135 9.62 -2.23 13.58
N GLU A 136 9.82 -1.16 12.81
CA GLU A 136 9.94 -1.22 11.35
C GLU A 136 11.36 -0.85 10.92
N VAL A 137 11.85 -1.53 9.90
CA VAL A 137 13.08 -1.22 9.19
C VAL A 137 12.72 -1.15 7.70
N LEU A 138 13.01 -0.02 7.07
CA LEU A 138 12.76 0.21 5.66
C LEU A 138 13.96 -0.21 4.80
N ASP A 139 13.72 -0.41 3.51
CA ASP A 139 14.75 -0.74 2.52
C ASP A 139 15.97 0.19 2.54
N LEU A 140 15.75 1.50 2.70
CA LEU A 140 16.78 2.52 2.79
C LEU A 140 17.65 2.42 4.06
N ASP A 141 17.12 1.81 5.13
CA ASP A 141 17.82 1.65 6.41
C ASP A 141 18.71 0.39 6.44
N LEU A 142 18.59 -0.48 5.44
CA LEU A 142 19.35 -1.73 5.40
C LEU A 142 20.85 -1.48 5.19
N THR A 143 21.68 -2.20 5.95
CA THR A 143 23.12 -2.17 5.77
C THR A 143 23.53 -3.08 4.62
N ALA A 144 23.95 -2.48 3.52
CA ALA A 144 24.37 -3.20 2.32
C ALA A 144 25.84 -3.68 2.39
N SER A 145 26.11 -4.80 1.71
CA SER A 145 27.44 -5.32 1.41
C SER A 145 27.63 -5.42 -0.10
N PRO A 146 28.62 -4.72 -0.70
CA PRO A 146 29.60 -3.84 -0.03
C PRO A 146 28.97 -2.57 0.57
N THR A 147 29.60 -1.98 1.58
CA THR A 147 29.11 -0.75 2.23
C THR A 147 28.90 0.37 1.21
N GLY A 148 27.78 1.09 1.33
CA GLY A 148 27.41 2.17 0.41
C GLY A 148 26.78 1.71 -0.90
N SER A 149 26.52 0.40 -1.07
CA SER A 149 25.87 -0.13 -2.28
C SER A 149 24.35 -0.36 -2.14
N ASN A 150 23.71 0.15 -1.09
CA ASN A 150 22.26 -0.03 -0.92
C ASN A 150 21.53 0.57 -2.13
N PRO A 151 20.81 -0.26 -2.92
CA PRO A 151 20.14 0.21 -4.14
C PRO A 151 18.90 1.05 -3.84
N TYR A 152 18.53 1.20 -2.57
CA TYR A 152 17.42 2.01 -2.08
C TYR A 152 17.84 3.37 -1.50
N ILE A 153 19.05 3.85 -1.81
CA ILE A 153 19.56 5.16 -1.36
C ILE A 153 19.81 6.06 -2.57
N VAL A 154 19.44 7.33 -2.45
CA VAL A 154 19.59 8.34 -3.51
C VAL A 154 21.03 8.40 -4.05
N GLY A 155 21.15 8.38 -5.38
CA GLY A 155 22.43 8.44 -6.09
C GLY A 155 23.09 7.08 -6.33
N ASN A 156 22.61 6.00 -5.73
CA ASN A 156 23.10 4.65 -6.01
C ASN A 156 22.42 4.03 -7.24
N PRO A 157 23.03 3.01 -7.88
CA PRO A 157 22.33 2.20 -8.86
C PRO A 157 21.08 1.61 -8.23
N SER A 158 19.91 1.84 -8.84
CA SER A 158 18.66 1.30 -8.36
C SER A 158 18.65 -0.23 -8.47
N VAL A 159 17.68 -0.89 -7.83
CA VAL A 159 17.49 -2.34 -8.00
C VAL A 159 17.29 -2.77 -9.46
N PHE A 160 16.80 -1.87 -10.31
CA PHE A 160 16.57 -2.14 -11.74
C PHE A 160 17.83 -2.02 -12.61
N ALA A 161 18.92 -1.49 -12.07
CA ALA A 161 20.22 -1.52 -12.74
C ALA A 161 20.87 -2.91 -12.73
N TYR A 162 20.39 -3.80 -11.86
CA TYR A 162 20.89 -5.17 -11.72
C TYR A 162 20.07 -6.14 -12.56
N PRO A 163 20.65 -7.25 -13.04
CA PRO A 163 19.89 -8.32 -13.66
C PRO A 163 18.81 -8.85 -12.71
N PRO A 164 17.65 -9.27 -13.23
CA PRO A 164 16.64 -9.92 -12.40
C PRO A 164 17.25 -11.11 -11.69
N SER A 165 16.99 -11.19 -10.38
CA SER A 165 17.30 -12.37 -9.58
C SER A 165 16.70 -13.58 -10.28
N SER A 166 17.44 -14.70 -10.37
CA SER A 166 16.79 -15.96 -10.71
C SER A 166 15.59 -16.15 -9.78
N PRO A 167 14.41 -16.58 -10.29
CA PRO A 167 13.27 -16.88 -9.44
C PRO A 167 13.74 -17.78 -8.32
N GLY A 168 13.41 -17.41 -7.08
CA GLY A 168 13.69 -18.26 -5.94
C GLY A 168 13.09 -19.64 -6.16
N SER A 169 13.68 -20.66 -5.53
CA SER A 169 13.09 -21.99 -5.46
C SER A 169 11.59 -21.85 -5.17
N SER A 170 10.76 -22.21 -6.14
CA SER A 170 9.30 -22.10 -6.10
C SER A 170 8.67 -23.14 -5.18
N ALA A 171 9.39 -23.58 -4.14
CA ALA A 171 8.84 -24.45 -3.13
C ALA A 171 7.59 -23.74 -2.59
N PRO A 172 6.39 -24.32 -2.75
CA PRO A 172 5.18 -23.65 -2.33
C PRO A 172 5.26 -23.46 -0.82
N LEU A 173 5.49 -22.22 -0.40
CA LEU A 173 5.43 -21.86 1.01
C LEU A 173 4.03 -22.19 1.51
N ALA A 174 3.93 -22.85 2.65
CA ALA A 174 2.62 -23.09 3.24
C ALA A 174 1.95 -21.73 3.54
N PRO A 175 0.63 -21.60 3.31
CA PRO A 175 -0.09 -20.51 3.95
C PRO A 175 0.13 -20.62 5.46
N PRO A 176 0.24 -19.50 6.20
CA PRO A 176 0.42 -19.57 7.63
C PRO A 176 -0.75 -20.34 8.24
N VAL A 177 -0.44 -21.21 9.21
CA VAL A 177 -1.47 -21.82 10.07
C VAL A 177 -2.04 -20.78 11.05
N LEU A 178 -1.48 -19.56 11.06
CA LEU A 178 -2.06 -18.40 11.71
C LEU A 178 -3.38 -18.07 11.03
N SER A 179 -4.43 -18.70 11.53
CA SER A 179 -5.72 -18.08 11.56
C SER A 179 -5.53 -16.75 12.30
N LEU A 180 -5.40 -15.66 11.56
CA LEU A 180 -5.58 -14.30 12.08
C LEU A 180 -6.94 -14.14 12.81
N PHE A 181 -7.80 -15.15 12.68
CA PHE A 181 -9.12 -15.29 13.28
C PHE A 181 -9.20 -16.54 14.17
N ALA A 182 -8.10 -16.95 14.83
CA ALA A 182 -8.08 -18.17 15.66
C ALA A 182 -9.21 -18.20 16.71
N ASP A 183 -9.74 -17.03 17.04
CA ASP A 183 -10.81 -16.84 18.00
C ASP A 183 -12.22 -16.74 17.38
N GLY A 184 -12.34 -16.85 16.04
CA GLY A 184 -13.61 -16.74 15.30
C GLY A 184 -14.25 -15.34 15.33
N ASN A 185 -13.61 -14.37 16.00
CA ASN A 185 -14.05 -12.98 16.01
C ASN A 185 -13.36 -12.23 14.88
N PRO A 186 -14.10 -11.50 14.02
CA PRO A 186 -13.47 -10.56 13.11
C PRO A 186 -12.68 -9.52 13.93
N PRO A 187 -11.51 -9.07 13.45
CA PRO A 187 -10.77 -7.99 14.11
C PRO A 187 -11.70 -6.81 14.34
N ALA A 188 -11.58 -6.18 15.52
CA ALA A 188 -12.27 -4.93 15.79
C ALA A 188 -11.89 -3.94 14.68
N ARG A 189 -12.90 -3.44 13.95
CA ARG A 189 -12.70 -2.52 12.85
C ARG A 189 -12.19 -1.18 13.40
N PRO A 190 -11.52 -0.36 12.57
CA PRO A 190 -11.27 1.00 12.97
C PRO A 190 -12.60 1.73 13.11
N GLU A 191 -12.68 2.61 14.09
CA GLU A 191 -13.78 3.55 14.10
C GLU A 191 -13.37 4.71 13.20
N PHE A 192 -13.74 4.64 11.93
CA PHE A 192 -13.45 5.70 10.99
C PHE A 192 -14.51 6.78 11.04
N ARG A 193 -14.06 8.04 11.00
CA ARG A 193 -14.96 9.17 10.82
C ARG A 193 -15.58 9.17 9.44
N SER A 194 -16.77 9.75 9.39
CA SER A 194 -17.48 10.03 8.15
C SER A 194 -17.94 11.47 8.15
N LYS A 195 -17.76 12.14 7.01
CA LYS A 195 -18.36 13.43 6.74
C LYS A 195 -18.65 13.55 5.26
N VAL A 196 -19.93 13.63 4.93
CA VAL A 196 -20.44 13.78 3.57
C VAL A 196 -21.20 15.09 3.48
N ASN A 197 -20.88 15.91 2.46
CA ASN A 197 -21.66 17.08 2.14
C ASN A 197 -22.93 16.65 1.40
N ALA A 198 -24.06 16.65 2.10
CA ALA A 198 -25.34 16.20 1.55
C ALA A 198 -25.82 16.97 0.31
N ARG A 199 -25.26 18.16 0.04
CA ARG A 199 -25.67 19.00 -1.09
C ARG A 199 -24.85 18.72 -2.34
N THR A 200 -23.56 18.46 -2.18
CA THR A 200 -22.61 18.23 -3.29
C THR A 200 -22.27 16.76 -3.48
N GLY A 201 -22.60 15.88 -2.52
CA GLY A 201 -22.16 14.48 -2.51
C GLY A 201 -20.66 14.31 -2.24
N GLU A 202 -19.95 15.38 -1.89
CA GLU A 202 -18.53 15.34 -1.55
C GLU A 202 -18.29 14.55 -0.27
N ILE A 203 -17.28 13.70 -0.27
CA ILE A 203 -16.87 12.87 0.86
C ILE A 203 -15.52 13.38 1.35
N SER A 204 -15.46 13.77 2.62
CA SER A 204 -14.23 14.24 3.26
C SER A 204 -13.23 13.10 3.46
N LEU A 205 -11.94 13.42 3.29
CA LEU A 205 -10.84 12.52 3.65
C LEU A 205 -10.28 12.84 5.03
N PHE A 206 -9.73 11.82 5.68
CA PHE A 206 -9.14 11.89 7.01
C PHE A 206 -7.76 11.22 7.00
N ARG A 207 -6.86 11.71 7.87
CA ARG A 207 -5.63 11.01 8.25
C ARG A 207 -5.95 10.22 9.52
N PRO A 208 -5.66 8.91 9.58
CA PRO A 208 -5.92 8.11 10.79
C PRO A 208 -5.31 8.73 12.05
N ASP A 209 -6.11 8.79 13.10
CA ASP A 209 -5.75 9.25 14.44
C ASP A 209 -4.70 8.35 15.12
N GLN A 210 -4.14 8.79 16.25
CA GLN A 210 -3.11 8.06 17.00
C GLN A 210 -3.59 6.69 17.47
N GLN A 211 -4.80 6.61 18.04
CA GLN A 211 -5.34 5.36 18.56
C GLN A 211 -5.54 4.35 17.42
N THR A 212 -6.17 4.76 16.32
CA THR A 212 -6.35 3.90 15.14
C THR A 212 -5.02 3.50 14.50
N SER A 213 -4.10 4.45 14.35
CA SER A 213 -2.78 4.21 13.76
C SER A 213 -1.98 3.20 14.58
N VAL A 214 -1.91 3.37 15.91
CA VAL A 214 -1.11 2.49 16.78
C VAL A 214 -1.75 1.12 16.99
N SER A 215 -3.08 1.03 16.99
CA SER A 215 -3.77 -0.23 17.28
C SER A 215 -4.08 -1.07 16.03
N GLN A 216 -4.19 -0.45 14.85
CA GLN A 216 -4.74 -1.08 13.65
C GLN A 216 -4.02 -0.72 12.34
N ILE A 217 -3.60 0.54 12.14
CA ILE A 217 -2.92 1.01 10.91
C ILE A 217 -1.48 1.37 11.23
N VAL A 218 -0.76 0.33 11.63
CA VAL A 218 0.52 0.46 12.30
C VAL A 218 1.68 0.71 11.34
N ASP A 219 1.52 0.56 10.03
CA ASP A 219 2.64 0.80 9.12
C ASP A 219 3.01 2.28 9.03
N GLU A 220 4.32 2.57 9.01
CA GLU A 220 4.87 3.90 8.73
C GLU A 220 4.27 4.98 9.66
N LEU A 221 4.41 4.80 10.97
CA LEU A 221 4.01 5.81 11.95
C LEU A 221 4.94 7.02 11.92
N ALA A 222 4.36 8.21 11.89
CA ALA A 222 5.10 9.45 12.10
C ALA A 222 5.46 9.63 13.58
N PRO A 223 6.41 10.54 13.90
CA PRO A 223 6.76 10.86 15.28
C PRO A 223 5.60 11.38 16.14
N ASP A 224 4.53 11.88 15.51
CA ASP A 224 3.31 12.33 16.18
C ASP A 224 2.36 11.17 16.53
N GLY A 225 2.69 9.91 16.21
CA GLY A 225 1.91 8.72 16.54
C GLY A 225 0.79 8.38 15.55
N CYS A 226 0.49 9.26 14.58
CA CYS A 226 -0.42 8.96 13.49
C CYS A 226 0.33 8.37 12.30
N SER A 227 -0.33 7.60 11.44
CA SER A 227 0.30 7.12 10.21
C SER A 227 0.70 8.27 9.29
N LYS A 228 1.88 8.21 8.67
CA LYS A 228 2.26 9.14 7.59
C LYS A 228 1.91 8.62 6.19
N ALA A 229 1.45 7.39 6.07
CA ALA A 229 1.25 6.75 4.78
C ALA A 229 -0.22 6.70 4.33
N TYR A 230 -1.18 7.03 5.20
CA TYR A 230 -2.59 6.69 4.96
C TYR A 230 -3.48 7.93 4.94
N LEU A 231 -4.41 7.93 3.97
CA LEU A 231 -5.66 8.68 4.01
C LEU A 231 -6.82 7.70 3.84
N TYR A 232 -7.95 8.02 4.44
CA TYR A 232 -9.17 7.22 4.27
C TYR A 232 -10.39 8.12 4.08
N ALA A 233 -11.44 7.53 3.51
CA ALA A 233 -12.76 8.13 3.41
C ALA A 233 -13.85 7.08 3.58
N THR A 234 -14.97 7.47 4.18
CA THR A 234 -16.14 6.60 4.36
C THR A 234 -17.36 7.26 3.75
N LYS A 235 -18.16 6.48 3.02
CA LYS A 235 -19.33 6.98 2.28
C LYS A 235 -20.60 6.90 3.12
N ALA A 236 -21.61 7.68 2.73
CA ALA A 236 -22.96 7.49 3.24
C ALA A 236 -23.63 6.27 2.59
N ALA A 237 -24.59 5.64 3.27
CA ALA A 237 -25.21 4.39 2.84
C ALA A 237 -25.93 4.50 1.48
N GLU A 238 -26.44 5.68 1.15
CA GLU A 238 -27.14 6.00 -0.10
C GLU A 238 -26.19 6.23 -1.30
N GLN A 239 -24.90 6.45 -1.06
CA GLN A 239 -23.91 6.65 -2.11
C GLN A 239 -23.47 5.28 -2.64
N GLN A 240 -24.02 4.86 -3.77
CA GLN A 240 -23.78 3.56 -4.39
C GLN A 240 -22.63 3.58 -5.39
N VAL A 241 -22.36 4.75 -5.98
CA VAL A 241 -21.28 4.97 -6.93
C VAL A 241 -20.44 6.12 -6.43
N LEU A 242 -19.12 5.91 -6.42
CA LEU A 242 -18.14 6.94 -6.07
C LEU A 242 -17.22 7.23 -7.25
N ILE A 243 -16.72 8.46 -7.32
CA ILE A 243 -15.59 8.84 -8.16
C ILE A 243 -14.55 9.54 -7.28
N LEU A 244 -13.35 8.96 -7.24
CA LEU A 244 -12.15 9.57 -6.68
C LEU A 244 -11.36 10.22 -7.82
N ARG A 245 -10.93 11.46 -7.63
CA ARG A 245 -9.90 12.12 -8.41
C ARG A 245 -8.67 12.34 -7.53
N ILE A 246 -7.49 12.01 -8.04
CA ILE A 246 -6.23 12.11 -7.30
C ILE A 246 -5.11 12.58 -8.20
N LYS A 247 -4.31 13.55 -7.73
CA LYS A 247 -3.07 13.95 -8.39
C LYS A 247 -2.05 12.84 -8.21
N VAL A 248 -1.57 12.25 -9.31
CA VAL A 248 -0.64 11.11 -9.23
C VAL A 248 0.73 11.61 -8.78
N PRO A 249 1.26 11.17 -7.62
CA PRO A 249 2.60 11.55 -7.19
C PRO A 249 3.67 10.90 -8.07
N THR A 250 4.87 11.51 -8.10
CA THR A 250 6.04 10.88 -8.72
C THR A 250 6.48 9.69 -7.89
N THR A 251 6.38 8.49 -8.47
CA THR A 251 6.73 7.23 -7.83
C THR A 251 8.11 6.73 -8.24
N PHE A 252 8.72 5.91 -7.38
CA PHE A 252 10.05 5.36 -7.62
C PHE A 252 10.15 4.52 -8.91
N VAL A 253 9.04 3.95 -9.37
CA VAL A 253 9.01 3.14 -10.58
C VAL A 253 7.94 3.70 -11.51
N HIS A 254 8.32 3.98 -12.77
CA HIS A 254 7.40 4.47 -13.80
C HIS A 254 7.30 3.51 -14.99
N ASN A 255 6.05 3.39 -15.45
CA ASN A 255 5.46 2.67 -16.59
C ASN A 255 6.22 1.43 -17.07
N SER A 256 7.31 1.67 -17.79
CA SER A 256 8.00 0.70 -18.63
C SER A 256 9.52 0.87 -18.59
N ASN A 257 10.00 1.91 -17.92
CA ASN A 257 11.40 2.30 -17.89
C ASN A 257 11.73 2.68 -16.44
N PRO A 258 11.95 1.69 -15.56
CA PRO A 258 12.35 1.99 -14.20
C PRO A 258 13.65 2.80 -14.19
N ASP A 259 13.77 3.71 -13.23
CA ASP A 259 14.99 4.48 -13.05
C ASP A 259 16.17 3.54 -12.79
N THR A 260 17.29 3.73 -13.48
CA THR A 260 18.52 2.94 -13.27
C THR A 260 19.41 3.51 -12.17
N VAL A 261 19.15 4.76 -11.77
CA VAL A 261 19.77 5.41 -10.62
C VAL A 261 18.66 5.80 -9.69
N PHE A 262 18.83 5.51 -8.42
CA PHE A 262 17.84 5.82 -7.43
C PHE A 262 17.71 7.34 -7.23
N GLY A 263 16.60 7.90 -7.67
CA GLY A 263 16.32 9.34 -7.63
C GLY A 263 15.53 9.78 -6.41
N GLU A 264 15.18 11.08 -6.41
CA GLU A 264 14.16 11.64 -5.52
C GLU A 264 12.76 11.32 -6.07
N TYR A 265 11.83 11.02 -5.18
CA TYR A 265 10.45 10.64 -5.48
C TYR A 265 9.55 11.21 -4.38
N GLN A 266 8.25 11.33 -4.67
CA GLN A 266 7.27 11.83 -3.70
C GLN A 266 6.79 10.72 -2.77
N CYS A 267 6.53 9.53 -3.32
CA CYS A 267 6.36 8.29 -2.58
C CYS A 267 6.90 7.11 -3.40
N ARG A 268 7.11 5.95 -2.79
CA ARG A 268 7.61 4.76 -3.50
C ARG A 268 6.55 4.11 -4.37
N GLU A 269 5.37 4.01 -3.81
CA GLU A 269 4.18 3.40 -4.39
C GLU A 269 2.96 4.16 -3.87
N ILE A 270 1.90 4.19 -4.68
CA ILE A 270 0.59 4.66 -4.24
C ILE A 270 -0.46 3.63 -4.61
N THR A 271 -1.34 3.30 -3.68
CA THR A 271 -2.48 2.42 -3.93
C THR A 271 -3.77 3.07 -3.48
N VAL A 272 -4.85 2.77 -4.20
CA VAL A 272 -6.22 3.12 -3.82
C VAL A 272 -7.00 1.82 -3.69
N GLY A 273 -7.55 1.55 -2.51
CA GLY A 273 -8.26 0.32 -2.19
C GLY A 273 -9.75 0.54 -1.89
N ALA A 274 -10.58 -0.42 -2.30
CA ALA A 274 -11.98 -0.54 -1.91
C ALA A 274 -12.11 -1.60 -0.82
N HIS A 275 -12.26 -1.19 0.44
CA HIS A 275 -12.31 -2.11 1.58
C HIS A 275 -13.75 -2.50 1.94
N THR A 276 -13.97 -3.81 2.10
CA THR A 276 -15.28 -4.43 2.32
C THR A 276 -15.21 -5.45 3.44
N VAL A 277 -16.32 -5.66 4.13
CA VAL A 277 -16.51 -6.67 5.15
C VAL A 277 -17.45 -7.79 4.67
N ASP A 278 -18.19 -7.54 3.59
CA ASP A 278 -19.01 -8.56 2.93
C ASP A 278 -18.18 -9.60 2.16
N THR A 279 -18.78 -10.78 1.97
CA THR A 279 -18.14 -11.93 1.29
C THR A 279 -18.26 -11.90 -0.23
N ALA A 280 -18.97 -10.91 -0.79
CA ALA A 280 -19.04 -10.67 -2.23
C ALA A 280 -17.78 -9.92 -2.69
N ILE A 281 -16.65 -10.61 -2.61
CA ILE A 281 -15.33 -10.05 -2.85
C ILE A 281 -15.01 -10.20 -4.33
N LEU A 282 -14.65 -9.09 -4.98
CA LEU A 282 -14.10 -9.12 -6.32
C LEU A 282 -12.65 -9.59 -6.24
N ASP A 283 -12.20 -10.29 -7.27
CA ASP A 283 -10.80 -10.76 -7.39
C ASP A 283 -9.79 -9.62 -7.61
N PHE A 284 -10.26 -8.37 -7.55
CA PHE A 284 -9.49 -7.15 -7.49
C PHE A 284 -10.17 -6.16 -6.55
N TRP A 285 -9.36 -5.39 -5.84
CA TRP A 285 -9.84 -4.42 -4.86
C TRP A 285 -8.89 -3.23 -4.67
N THR A 286 -7.73 -3.22 -5.34
CA THR A 286 -6.86 -2.03 -5.39
C THR A 286 -6.54 -1.58 -6.81
N VAL A 287 -6.25 -0.29 -6.95
CA VAL A 287 -5.58 0.31 -8.11
C VAL A 287 -4.19 0.78 -7.65
N SER A 288 -3.13 0.39 -8.35
CA SER A 288 -1.75 0.80 -8.05
C SER A 288 -1.31 2.05 -8.81
N SER A 289 -0.14 2.58 -8.47
CA SER A 289 0.46 3.74 -9.14
C SER A 289 0.64 3.54 -10.65
N ARG A 290 0.92 2.30 -11.08
CA ARG A 290 0.94 1.89 -12.50
C ARG A 290 -0.39 2.14 -13.17
N MET A 291 -1.44 1.57 -12.61
CA MET A 291 -2.78 1.70 -13.14
C MET A 291 -3.22 3.18 -13.15
N LEU A 292 -2.96 3.94 -12.08
CA LEU A 292 -3.28 5.36 -12.05
C LEU A 292 -2.58 6.15 -13.18
N THR A 293 -1.34 5.78 -13.51
CA THR A 293 -0.56 6.44 -14.57
C THR A 293 -1.05 6.11 -15.98
N ASP A 294 -1.70 4.96 -16.19
CA ASP A 294 -2.19 4.54 -17.51
C ASP A 294 -3.32 5.46 -18.04
N TYR A 295 -4.06 6.13 -17.15
CA TYR A 295 -5.19 7.00 -17.48
C TYR A 295 -5.13 8.36 -16.78
N ILE A 296 -3.93 8.93 -16.68
CA ILE A 296 -3.74 10.28 -16.16
C ILE A 296 -4.19 11.34 -17.18
N ASP A 297 -4.86 12.38 -16.72
CA ASP A 297 -5.25 13.52 -17.54
C ASP A 297 -4.08 14.50 -17.79
N ALA A 298 -4.34 15.54 -18.59
CA ALA A 298 -3.33 16.54 -18.92
C ALA A 298 -2.84 17.36 -17.71
N ASP A 299 -3.65 17.42 -16.64
CA ASP A 299 -3.34 18.14 -15.41
C ASP A 299 -2.68 17.23 -14.37
N GLY A 300 -2.42 15.96 -14.69
CA GLY A 300 -1.75 15.02 -13.80
C GLY A 300 -2.68 14.30 -12.82
N TYR A 301 -3.99 14.27 -13.09
CA TYR A 301 -4.97 13.58 -12.25
C TYR A 301 -5.38 12.24 -12.83
N ALA A 302 -5.54 11.25 -11.97
CA ALA A 302 -6.14 9.97 -12.27
C ALA A 302 -7.51 9.83 -11.59
N TYR A 303 -8.32 8.92 -12.13
CA TYR A 303 -9.68 8.67 -11.65
C TYR A 303 -9.85 7.20 -11.24
N VAL A 304 -10.53 6.99 -10.11
CA VAL A 304 -10.95 5.66 -9.67
C VAL A 304 -12.44 5.70 -9.39
N PHE A 305 -13.17 4.80 -10.03
CA PHE A 305 -14.60 4.62 -9.83
C PHE A 305 -14.85 3.46 -8.86
N PHE A 306 -15.93 3.55 -8.12
CA PHE A 306 -16.40 2.50 -7.23
C PHE A 306 -17.89 2.33 -7.51
N ALA A 307 -18.36 1.10 -7.70
CA ALA A 307 -19.77 0.83 -8.01
C ALA A 307 -20.21 -0.52 -7.44
N PRO A 308 -21.53 -0.80 -7.38
CA PRO A 308 -22.01 -2.06 -6.85
C PRO A 308 -21.36 -3.26 -7.55
N VAL A 309 -21.05 -4.32 -6.79
CA VAL A 309 -20.34 -5.51 -7.29
C VAL A 309 -20.99 -6.07 -8.56
N SER A 310 -22.33 -6.08 -8.64
CA SER A 310 -23.06 -6.53 -9.83
C SER A 310 -22.79 -5.67 -11.07
N TYR A 311 -22.72 -4.35 -10.91
CA TYR A 311 -22.38 -3.42 -11.99
C TYR A 311 -20.93 -3.64 -12.43
N THR A 312 -19.99 -3.69 -11.48
CA THR A 312 -18.58 -3.90 -11.76
C THR A 312 -18.33 -5.24 -12.46
N GLN A 313 -18.97 -6.32 -12.01
CA GLN A 313 -18.88 -7.64 -12.65
C GLN A 313 -19.44 -7.65 -14.08
N SER A 314 -20.50 -6.87 -14.34
CA SER A 314 -21.02 -6.72 -15.71
C SER A 314 -19.97 -6.10 -16.64
N LYS A 315 -19.18 -5.13 -16.15
CA LYS A 315 -18.09 -4.50 -16.90
C LYS A 315 -16.90 -5.42 -17.11
N VAL A 316 -16.54 -6.22 -16.11
CA VAL A 316 -15.54 -7.30 -16.27
C VAL A 316 -15.95 -8.24 -17.40
N THR A 317 -17.21 -8.66 -17.42
CA THR A 317 -17.75 -9.61 -18.41
C THR A 317 -17.81 -8.98 -19.81
N GLU A 318 -18.27 -7.72 -19.91
CA GLU A 318 -18.36 -6.97 -21.18
C GLU A 318 -16.98 -6.79 -21.83
N GLN A 319 -15.95 -6.51 -21.02
CA GLN A 319 -14.60 -6.20 -21.50
C GLN A 319 -13.70 -7.44 -21.63
N GLY A 320 -14.10 -8.58 -21.05
CA GLY A 320 -13.24 -9.75 -20.95
C GLY A 320 -11.99 -9.50 -20.10
N THR A 321 -12.11 -8.70 -19.04
CA THR A 321 -10.98 -8.35 -18.17
C THR A 321 -10.51 -9.57 -17.38
N PRO A 322 -9.18 -9.81 -17.25
CA PRO A 322 -8.63 -10.82 -16.35
C PRO A 322 -9.15 -10.65 -14.92
N ALA A 323 -9.29 -11.77 -14.20
CA ALA A 323 -9.89 -11.81 -12.88
C ALA A 323 -9.22 -10.88 -11.86
N THR A 324 -7.91 -10.62 -12.00
CA THR A 324 -7.11 -9.91 -11.00
C THR A 324 -6.89 -8.44 -11.31
N ARG A 325 -7.52 -7.95 -12.39
CA ARG A 325 -7.37 -6.58 -12.87
C ARG A 325 -8.74 -5.89 -12.88
N PRO A 326 -8.86 -4.68 -12.30
CA PRO A 326 -10.10 -3.94 -12.40
C PRO A 326 -10.42 -3.57 -13.86
N PRO A 327 -11.69 -3.59 -14.30
CA PRO A 327 -12.08 -3.08 -15.62
C PRO A 327 -11.86 -1.57 -15.70
N VAL A 328 -11.70 -1.05 -16.93
CA VAL A 328 -11.54 0.38 -17.18
C VAL A 328 -12.85 0.93 -17.70
N MET A 329 -13.26 2.11 -17.24
CA MET A 329 -14.46 2.77 -17.74
C MET A 329 -14.19 4.20 -18.18
N ALA A 330 -14.91 4.62 -19.22
CA ALA A 330 -14.99 6.00 -19.65
C ALA A 330 -16.39 6.53 -19.31
N TRP A 331 -16.44 7.63 -18.58
CA TRP A 331 -17.66 8.30 -18.15
C TRP A 331 -17.57 9.78 -18.52
N GLY A 332 -18.01 10.09 -19.75
CA GLY A 332 -17.83 11.41 -20.35
C GLY A 332 -16.36 11.77 -20.50
N ARG A 333 -15.90 12.80 -19.77
CA ARG A 333 -14.53 13.31 -19.80
C ARG A 333 -13.57 12.53 -18.90
N TYR A 334 -14.09 11.67 -18.04
CA TYR A 334 -13.32 10.96 -17.02
C TYR A 334 -13.08 9.51 -17.45
N THR A 335 -11.83 9.06 -17.39
CA THR A 335 -11.46 7.67 -17.69
C THR A 335 -10.64 7.14 -16.53
N GLY A 336 -10.95 5.93 -16.07
CA GLY A 336 -10.30 5.36 -14.90
C GLY A 336 -10.69 3.90 -14.64
N TYR A 337 -10.06 3.32 -13.62
CA TYR A 337 -10.35 1.96 -13.19
C TYR A 337 -11.60 1.90 -12.32
N LEU A 338 -12.35 0.80 -12.41
CA LEU A 338 -13.57 0.56 -11.65
C LEU A 338 -13.37 -0.56 -10.62
N LEU A 339 -13.45 -0.22 -9.34
CA LEU A 339 -13.46 -1.14 -8.21
C LEU A 339 -14.89 -1.48 -7.78
N GLY A 340 -15.01 -2.46 -6.88
CA GLY A 340 -16.25 -2.73 -6.16
C GLY A 340 -16.60 -1.63 -5.17
N ASP A 341 -17.87 -1.60 -4.75
CA ASP A 341 -18.38 -0.66 -3.75
C ASP A 341 -17.75 -0.95 -2.38
N PRO A 342 -17.03 0.01 -1.76
CA PRO A 342 -16.48 -0.18 -0.42
C PRO A 342 -17.59 -0.07 0.63
N ASP A 343 -17.81 -1.10 1.44
CA ASP A 343 -18.79 -1.01 2.53
C ASP A 343 -18.23 -0.33 3.79
N TYR A 344 -16.90 -0.30 3.92
CA TYR A 344 -16.24 0.21 5.11
C TYR A 344 -15.40 1.45 4.82
N ALA A 345 -14.46 1.39 3.87
CA ALA A 345 -13.59 2.52 3.56
C ALA A 345 -13.04 2.50 2.13
N VAL A 346 -12.83 3.70 1.59
CA VAL A 346 -11.82 3.93 0.55
C VAL A 346 -10.51 4.24 1.27
N ILE A 347 -9.45 3.51 0.97
CA ILE A 347 -8.11 3.76 1.55
C ILE A 347 -7.16 4.19 0.45
N ILE A 348 -6.43 5.27 0.69
CA ILE A 348 -5.35 5.74 -0.16
C ILE A 348 -4.05 5.58 0.62
N ARG A 349 -3.14 4.75 0.12
CA ARG A 349 -1.84 4.50 0.76
C ARG A 349 -0.71 5.06 -0.07
N TYR A 350 0.17 5.79 0.58
CA TYR A 350 1.42 6.32 0.04
C TYR A 350 2.57 5.62 0.75
N ARG A 351 3.27 4.71 0.06
CA ARG A 351 4.37 3.94 0.68
C ARG A 351 5.66 4.73 0.69
N ALA A 352 6.29 4.80 1.86
CA ALA A 352 7.45 5.60 2.19
C ALA A 352 7.39 6.99 1.54
N PRO A 353 6.37 7.82 1.90
CA PRO A 353 6.26 9.16 1.36
C PRO A 353 7.44 10.01 1.83
N ALA A 354 7.99 10.81 0.94
CA ALA A 354 9.12 11.68 1.26
C ALA A 354 8.68 12.76 2.26
N ASP A 355 9.48 12.98 3.30
CA ASP A 355 9.16 13.96 4.35
C ASP A 355 9.01 15.39 3.82
N ALA A 356 9.72 15.73 2.73
CA ALA A 356 9.66 17.05 2.09
C ALA A 356 8.52 17.20 1.08
N TRP A 357 7.79 16.13 0.76
CA TRP A 357 6.69 16.20 -0.20
C TRP A 357 5.45 16.83 0.44
N VAL A 358 4.91 17.86 -0.20
CA VAL A 358 3.74 18.58 0.31
C VAL A 358 2.47 17.73 0.39
N GLY A 359 2.32 16.74 -0.48
CA GLY A 359 1.19 15.81 -0.45
C GLY A 359 1.33 14.66 0.56
N ASN A 360 2.42 14.64 1.35
CA ASN A 360 2.62 13.64 2.39
C ASN A 360 1.50 13.73 3.44
N PRO A 361 0.75 12.65 3.73
CA PRO A 361 -0.31 12.64 4.73
C PRO A 361 0.12 13.15 6.10
N GLN A 362 1.41 13.03 6.46
CA GLN A 362 1.96 13.58 7.70
C GLN A 362 1.75 15.10 7.87
N ASN A 363 1.56 15.84 6.77
CA ASN A 363 1.29 17.28 6.82
C ASN A 363 -0.13 17.59 7.34
N ALA A 364 -1.03 16.59 7.38
CA ALA A 364 -2.33 16.73 8.01
C ALA A 364 -2.24 16.60 9.53
N PHE A 365 -3.15 17.28 10.23
CA PHE A 365 -3.20 17.26 11.70
C PHE A 365 -3.40 15.83 12.21
N CYS A 366 -2.61 15.46 13.22
CA CYS A 366 -2.77 14.23 13.96
C CYS A 366 -3.69 14.46 15.16
N PHE A 367 -4.75 13.67 15.25
CA PHE A 367 -5.71 13.70 16.35
C PHE A 367 -5.49 12.51 17.27
N ALA A 368 -5.88 12.62 18.54
CA ALA A 368 -5.65 11.56 19.51
C ALA A 368 -6.62 10.38 19.33
N THR A 369 -7.88 10.68 19.03
CA THR A 369 -8.95 9.68 18.89
C THR A 369 -9.80 9.95 17.65
N PRO A 370 -10.53 8.93 17.16
CA PRO A 370 -11.44 9.09 16.03
C PRO A 370 -12.44 10.23 16.21
N GLU A 371 -12.98 10.42 17.41
CA GLU A 371 -14.01 11.44 17.66
C GLU A 371 -13.51 12.87 17.50
N GLU A 372 -12.20 13.08 17.56
CA GLU A 372 -11.62 14.41 17.40
C GLU A 372 -11.26 14.72 15.93
N GLU A 373 -11.08 13.68 15.11
CA GLU A 373 -10.63 13.80 13.73
C GLU A 373 -11.46 14.79 12.92
N GLN A 374 -10.74 15.65 12.20
CA GLN A 374 -11.29 16.61 11.26
C GLN A 374 -10.82 16.27 9.84
N PRO A 375 -11.59 16.66 8.81
CA PRO A 375 -11.17 16.49 7.42
C PRO A 375 -9.81 17.10 7.13
N VAL A 376 -9.05 16.41 6.28
CA VAL A 376 -7.85 16.98 5.68
C VAL A 376 -8.24 18.11 4.73
N THR A 377 -7.43 19.16 4.70
CA THR A 377 -7.71 20.41 4.01
C THR A 377 -6.70 20.68 2.89
N ALA A 378 -7.10 21.52 1.92
CA ALA A 378 -6.21 21.96 0.85
C ALA A 378 -5.01 22.77 1.38
N ALA A 379 -5.12 23.38 2.55
CA ALA A 379 -3.98 24.05 3.20
C ALA A 379 -2.89 23.05 3.64
N GLN A 380 -3.25 21.79 3.93
CA GLN A 380 -2.33 20.76 4.40
C GLN A 380 -1.69 19.99 3.25
N LEU A 381 -2.46 19.62 2.22
CA LEU A 381 -1.99 18.77 1.11
C LEU A 381 -1.94 19.47 -0.26
N GLN A 382 -2.42 20.71 -0.37
CA GLN A 382 -2.47 21.48 -1.62
C GLN A 382 -3.14 20.71 -2.76
N GLU A 383 -2.56 20.74 -3.97
CA GLU A 383 -3.09 20.06 -5.15
C GLU A 383 -3.11 18.52 -5.03
N TYR A 384 -2.45 17.96 -4.01
CA TYR A 384 -2.43 16.52 -3.73
C TYR A 384 -3.56 16.07 -2.80
N LEU A 385 -4.41 16.98 -2.30
CA LEU A 385 -5.63 16.59 -1.60
C LEU A 385 -6.53 15.80 -2.58
N PRO A 386 -6.80 14.50 -2.33
CA PRO A 386 -7.71 13.75 -3.19
C PRO A 386 -9.14 14.26 -3.04
N GLU A 387 -9.95 14.03 -4.06
CA GLU A 387 -11.33 14.54 -4.13
C GLU A 387 -12.27 13.37 -4.39
N ILE A 388 -13.26 13.16 -3.52
CA ILE A 388 -14.21 12.05 -3.66
C ILE A 388 -15.64 12.58 -3.67
N PHE A 389 -16.41 12.14 -4.65
CA PHE A 389 -17.85 12.39 -4.73
C PHE A 389 -18.60 11.07 -4.84
N GLY A 390 -19.76 11.01 -4.21
CA GLY A 390 -20.63 9.82 -4.25
C GLY A 390 -22.09 10.16 -4.49
N ASP A 391 -22.80 9.24 -5.15
CA ASP A 391 -24.23 9.37 -5.47
C ASP A 391 -24.86 7.99 -5.73
N THR A 392 -26.15 7.98 -6.06
CA THR A 392 -26.90 6.79 -6.47
C THR A 392 -26.48 6.30 -7.86
N LEU A 393 -26.66 5.00 -8.13
CA LEU A 393 -26.39 4.42 -9.44
C LEU A 393 -27.24 5.07 -10.56
N ALA A 394 -28.50 5.42 -10.25
CA ALA A 394 -29.40 6.05 -11.22
C ALA A 394 -28.91 7.44 -11.68
N ASN A 395 -28.36 8.25 -10.77
CA ASN A 395 -27.78 9.54 -11.11
C ASN A 395 -26.50 9.36 -11.94
N PHE A 396 -25.67 8.38 -11.57
CA PHE A 396 -24.46 8.04 -12.32
C PHE A 396 -24.77 7.68 -13.78
N GLU A 397 -25.79 6.86 -14.01
CA GLU A 397 -26.25 6.49 -15.36
C GLU A 397 -26.79 7.70 -16.15
N GLN A 398 -27.32 8.71 -15.46
CA GLN A 398 -27.74 9.99 -16.06
C GLN A 398 -26.58 10.97 -16.26
N GLY A 399 -25.36 10.60 -15.88
CA GLY A 399 -24.16 11.41 -16.07
C GLY A 399 -23.85 12.39 -14.95
N GLN A 400 -24.32 12.10 -13.74
CA GLN A 400 -24.04 12.89 -12.53
C GLN A 400 -23.58 12.02 -11.35
N ILE A 401 -22.56 12.45 -10.61
CA ILE A 401 -22.18 11.92 -9.29
C ILE A 401 -22.03 13.12 -8.36
N GLY A 402 -23.04 13.40 -7.53
CA GLY A 402 -23.03 14.56 -6.65
C GLY A 402 -22.92 15.86 -7.47
N ALA A 403 -21.89 16.65 -7.21
CA ALA A 403 -21.58 17.88 -7.95
C ALA A 403 -20.83 17.64 -9.27
N VAL A 404 -20.33 16.42 -9.50
CA VAL A 404 -19.58 16.07 -10.72
C VAL A 404 -20.54 15.73 -11.85
N ASN A 405 -20.34 16.35 -13.01
CA ASN A 405 -21.07 16.03 -14.24
C ASN A 405 -20.11 15.47 -15.29
N LYS A 406 -20.48 14.37 -15.94
CA LYS A 406 -19.61 13.63 -16.87
C LYS A 406 -19.07 14.48 -18.02
N ASP A 407 -19.78 15.52 -18.46
CA ASP A 407 -19.42 16.34 -19.62
C ASP A 407 -18.86 17.72 -19.25
N ARG A 408 -18.67 18.02 -17.95
CA ARG A 408 -18.12 19.29 -17.45
C ARG A 408 -16.73 19.10 -16.86
N ASP A 409 -16.00 20.21 -16.66
CA ASP A 409 -14.78 20.19 -15.87
C ASP A 409 -15.09 19.77 -14.43
N TRP A 410 -14.06 19.28 -13.74
CA TRP A 410 -14.16 18.91 -12.33
C TRP A 410 -14.59 20.13 -11.49
N PRO A 411 -15.50 19.98 -10.52
CA PRO A 411 -15.92 21.11 -9.68
C PRO A 411 -14.73 21.72 -8.94
N ALA A 412 -14.74 23.04 -8.75
CA ALA A 412 -13.75 23.68 -7.89
C ALA A 412 -13.97 23.26 -6.43
N GLN A 413 -12.89 23.05 -5.67
CA GLN A 413 -12.97 22.85 -4.22
C GLN A 413 -13.58 24.11 -3.56
N GLU A 414 -14.60 23.92 -2.72
CA GLU A 414 -15.24 25.01 -1.95
C GLU A 414 -14.45 25.38 -0.69
#